data_AF-A0A2A6QZC1-F1
#
_entry.id   AF-A0A2A6QZC1-F1
#
_cell.length_a   1.000
_cell.length_b   1.000
_cell.length_c   1.000
_cell.angle_alpha   90.00
_cell.angle_beta   90.00
_cell.angle_gamma   90.00
#
_symmetry.space_group_name_H-M   'P 1'
#
loop_
_entity.id
_entity.type
_entity.pdbx_description
1 polymer ?
#
loop_
_entity_poly.entity_id
_entity_poly.type
_entity_poly.pdbx_seq_one_letter_code
_entity_poly.pdbx_strand_id
1 'polypeptide(L)'
;AGLIALGSGQIIHRIHALQENMAALERSEGEITSLSARVALYKGALSAISKDPLTGYGPQNRMASVLAELPDSMRPYLTFSHVHNGFLTAGIDAGVVGIAALSLLLLAPLIAAWKKEPGPGRDLSITLALLLTSSY
;
A
#
# COMPACT_ATOMS: atom_id res chain seq x y z
N ALA A 1 -25.64 -8.18 -13.16
CA ALA A 1 -25.20 -8.62 -11.81
C ALA A 1 -24.47 -7.50 -11.03
N GLY A 2 -23.56 -6.73 -11.64
CA GLY A 2 -22.78 -5.70 -10.91
C GLY A 2 -23.56 -4.52 -10.33
N LEU A 3 -24.64 -4.05 -10.97
CA LEU A 3 -25.47 -2.95 -10.47
C LEU A 3 -26.32 -3.32 -9.24
N ILE A 4 -26.67 -4.60 -9.08
CA ILE A 4 -27.44 -5.09 -7.91
C ILE A 4 -26.53 -5.26 -6.69
N ALA A 5 -25.23 -5.48 -6.90
CA ALA A 5 -24.26 -5.60 -5.81
C ALA A 5 -24.10 -4.27 -5.03
N LEU A 6 -24.14 -3.13 -5.73
CA LEU A 6 -23.99 -1.77 -5.17
C LEU A 6 -25.07 -1.40 -4.13
N GLY A 7 -26.26 -2.02 -4.19
CA GLY A 7 -27.34 -1.82 -3.22
C GLY A 7 -27.38 -2.86 -2.10
N SER A 8 -26.41 -3.78 -2.02
CA SER A 8 -26.40 -4.79 -0.96
C SER A 8 -26.07 -4.15 0.40
N GLY A 9 -26.77 -4.58 1.46
CA GLY A 9 -26.56 -4.06 2.82
C GLY A 9 -25.11 -4.18 3.30
N GLN A 10 -24.34 -5.12 2.74
CA GLN A 10 -22.90 -5.26 2.99
C GLN A 10 -22.09 -4.08 2.45
N ILE A 11 -22.39 -3.61 1.24
CA ILE A 11 -21.68 -2.44 0.68
C ILE A 11 -22.03 -1.18 1.47
N ILE A 12 -23.30 -0.99 1.81
CA ILE A 12 -23.74 0.15 2.64
C ILE A 12 -23.06 0.12 4.01
N HIS A 13 -22.98 -1.04 4.67
CA HIS A 13 -22.25 -1.20 5.92
C HIS A 13 -20.76 -0.84 5.78
N ARG A 14 -20.12 -1.21 4.66
CA ARG A 14 -18.71 -0.85 4.40
C ARG A 14 -18.54 0.65 4.15
N ILE A 15 -19.50 1.31 3.50
CA ILE A 15 -19.50 2.76 3.30
C ILE A 15 -19.63 3.49 4.64
N HIS A 16 -20.56 3.06 5.51
CA HIS A 16 -20.69 3.62 6.85
C HIS A 16 -19.43 3.43 7.69
N ALA A 17 -18.87 2.22 7.71
CA ALA A 17 -17.62 1.95 8.42
C ALA A 17 -16.46 2.81 7.87
N LEU A 18 -16.41 3.05 6.56
CA LEU A 18 -15.40 3.95 5.96
C LEU A 18 -15.59 5.39 6.45
N GLN A 19 -16.82 5.90 6.44
CA GLN A 19 -17.14 7.25 6.91
C GLN A 19 -16.78 7.44 8.39
N GLU A 20 -17.07 6.47 9.23
CA GLU A 20 -16.67 6.47 10.64
C GLU A 20 -15.15 6.47 10.81
N ASN A 21 -14.44 5.59 10.09
CA ASN A 21 -12.98 5.54 10.13
C ASN A 21 -12.32 6.85 9.66
N MET A 22 -12.89 7.51 8.64
CA MET A 22 -12.42 8.81 8.18
C MET A 22 -12.67 9.91 9.21
N ALA A 23 -13.85 9.91 9.83
CA ALA A 23 -14.17 10.88 10.87
C ALA A 23 -13.27 10.69 12.12
N ALA A 24 -12.95 9.45 12.49
CA ALA A 24 -12.00 9.14 13.56
C ALA A 24 -10.57 9.59 13.25
N LEU A 25 -10.11 9.42 11.99
CA LEU A 25 -8.83 9.95 11.52
C LEU A 25 -8.72 11.47 11.67
N GLU A 26 -9.77 12.20 11.30
CA GLU A 26 -9.80 13.67 11.35
C GLU A 26 -9.81 14.22 12.78
N ARG A 27 -10.52 13.54 13.70
CA ARG A 27 -10.63 13.98 15.09
C ARG A 27 -9.41 13.63 15.93
N SER A 28 -8.52 12.77 15.43
CA SER A 28 -7.38 12.22 16.20
C SER A 28 -7.83 11.67 17.57
N GLU A 29 -9.06 11.15 17.63
CA GLU A 29 -9.57 10.49 18.82
C GLU A 29 -8.69 9.26 19.09
N GLY A 30 -8.28 9.05 20.34
CA GLY A 30 -7.27 8.06 20.72
C GLY A 30 -7.60 6.58 20.41
N GLU A 31 -8.67 6.31 19.67
CA GLU A 31 -8.98 4.99 19.14
C GLU A 31 -8.16 4.68 17.88
N ILE A 32 -7.31 3.65 17.98
CA ILE A 32 -6.50 3.18 16.87
C ILE A 32 -7.31 2.19 16.03
N THR A 33 -7.92 2.70 14.97
CA THR A 33 -8.57 1.90 13.91
C THR A 33 -7.54 1.31 12.95
N SER A 34 -7.94 0.28 12.16
CA SER A 34 -7.04 -0.26 11.13
C SER A 34 -6.60 0.77 10.08
N LEU A 35 -7.44 1.78 9.83
CA LEU A 35 -7.12 2.84 8.88
C LEU A 35 -6.10 3.81 9.49
N SER A 36 -6.32 4.26 10.72
CA SER A 36 -5.37 5.12 11.45
C SER A 36 -4.00 4.46 11.63
N ALA A 37 -3.97 3.15 11.91
CA ALA A 37 -2.74 2.38 12.01
C ALA A 37 -1.95 2.38 10.69
N ARG A 38 -2.61 2.14 9.54
CA ARG A 38 -1.96 2.20 8.21
C ARG A 38 -1.45 3.60 7.89
N VAL A 39 -2.24 4.64 8.17
CA VAL A 39 -1.81 6.02 7.95
C VAL A 39 -0.58 6.36 8.81
N ALA A 40 -0.55 5.92 10.08
CA ALA A 40 0.62 6.06 10.94
C ALA A 40 1.84 5.33 10.37
N LEU A 41 1.71 4.07 9.96
CA LEU A 41 2.79 3.32 9.32
C LEU A 41 3.30 4.00 8.04
N TYR A 42 2.41 4.56 7.22
CA TYR A 42 2.80 5.26 5.99
C TYR A 42 3.59 6.53 6.30
N LYS A 43 3.16 7.31 7.30
CA LYS A 43 3.88 8.50 7.76
C LYS A 43 5.26 8.13 8.30
N GLY A 44 5.34 7.11 9.16
CA GLY A 44 6.61 6.62 9.71
C GLY A 44 7.53 6.11 8.61
N ALA A 45 7.00 5.36 7.64
CA ALA A 45 7.78 4.88 6.51
C ALA A 45 8.29 6.00 5.61
N LEU A 46 7.45 6.99 5.28
CA LEU A 46 7.89 8.13 4.47
C LEU A 46 8.98 8.94 5.19
N SER A 47 8.83 9.15 6.51
CA SER A 47 9.84 9.82 7.33
C SER A 47 11.16 9.06 7.33
N ALA A 48 11.13 7.74 7.56
CA ALA A 48 12.33 6.91 7.56
C ALA A 48 13.00 6.89 6.16
N ILE A 49 12.25 6.65 5.08
CA ILE A 49 12.78 6.69 3.70
C ILE A 49 13.43 8.05 3.42
N SER A 50 12.89 9.15 3.91
CA SER A 50 13.48 10.48 3.67
C SER A 50 14.86 10.66 4.32
N LYS A 51 15.19 9.87 5.37
CA LYS A 51 16.47 9.90 6.07
C LYS A 51 17.54 9.06 5.39
N ASP A 52 17.18 7.92 4.79
CA ASP A 52 18.06 7.14 3.91
C ASP A 52 17.30 6.77 2.61
N PRO A 53 17.24 7.70 1.64
CA PRO A 53 16.44 7.51 0.43
C PRO A 53 17.11 6.62 -0.60
N LEU A 54 18.42 6.37 -0.50
CA LEU A 54 19.17 5.64 -1.52
C LEU A 54 19.12 4.14 -1.27
N THR A 55 19.53 3.74 -0.06
CA THR A 55 19.70 2.34 0.31
C THR A 55 18.65 1.83 1.27
N GLY A 56 17.96 2.72 1.99
CA GLY A 56 17.02 2.32 3.02
C GLY A 56 17.71 1.57 4.17
N TYR A 57 16.93 0.82 4.94
CA TYR A 57 17.34 0.21 6.21
C TYR A 57 17.46 -1.32 6.17
N GLY A 58 17.05 -1.95 5.07
CA GLY A 58 17.02 -3.40 4.94
C GLY A 58 15.80 -4.06 5.61
N PRO A 59 15.39 -5.27 5.13
CA PRO A 59 14.25 -6.01 5.68
C PRO A 59 14.32 -6.28 7.17
N GLN A 60 15.52 -6.47 7.71
CA GLN A 60 15.76 -6.79 9.12
C GLN A 60 15.46 -5.61 10.04
N ASN A 61 15.68 -4.37 9.57
CA ASN A 61 15.46 -3.16 10.38
C ASN A 61 14.14 -2.45 10.03
N ARG A 62 13.38 -2.93 9.05
CA ARG A 62 12.19 -2.26 8.49
C ARG A 62 11.27 -1.66 9.54
N MET A 63 10.71 -2.50 10.40
CA MET A 63 9.73 -2.05 11.38
C MET A 63 10.38 -1.25 12.51
N ALA A 64 11.62 -1.56 12.89
CA ALA A 64 12.35 -0.75 13.87
C ALA A 64 12.54 0.69 13.37
N SER A 65 12.96 0.86 12.11
CA SER A 65 13.12 2.17 11.48
C SER A 65 11.80 2.92 11.34
N VAL A 66 10.71 2.24 10.94
CA VAL A 66 9.37 2.87 10.84
C VAL A 66 8.84 3.31 12.20
N LEU A 67 8.94 2.45 13.21
CA LEU A 67 8.42 2.73 14.56
C LEU A 67 9.24 3.81 15.28
N ALA A 68 10.54 3.94 14.97
CA ALA A 68 11.38 5.01 15.49
C ALA A 68 10.90 6.42 15.06
N GLU A 69 10.19 6.52 13.94
CA GLU A 69 9.59 7.76 13.43
C GLU A 69 8.22 8.07 14.03
N LEU A 70 7.68 7.19 14.88
CA LEU A 70 6.36 7.32 15.47
C LEU A 70 6.43 7.57 16.99
N PRO A 71 5.47 8.34 17.54
CA PRO A 71 5.26 8.47 18.98
C PRO A 71 5.23 7.12 19.72
N ASP A 72 5.89 7.07 20.87
CA ASP A 72 5.97 5.87 21.72
C ASP A 72 4.57 5.34 22.10
N SER A 73 3.59 6.23 22.26
CA SER A 73 2.21 5.88 22.59
C SER A 73 1.51 5.02 21.53
N MET A 74 1.94 5.09 20.26
CA MET A 74 1.34 4.31 19.17
C MET A 74 1.99 2.94 18.98
N ARG A 75 3.26 2.78 19.37
CA ARG A 75 4.04 1.56 19.09
C ARG A 75 3.39 0.26 19.60
N PRO A 76 2.79 0.19 20.80
CA PRO A 76 2.16 -1.03 21.29
C PRO A 76 1.00 -1.53 20.42
N TYR A 77 0.38 -0.65 19.65
CA TYR A 77 -0.78 -0.95 18.81
C TYR A 77 -0.39 -1.30 17.35
N LEU A 78 0.88 -1.16 16.99
CA LEU A 78 1.41 -1.36 15.63
C LEU A 78 2.25 -2.65 15.57
N THR A 79 1.63 -3.79 15.84
CA THR A 79 2.29 -5.12 15.90
C THR A 79 2.49 -5.79 14.53
N PHE A 80 2.58 -5.00 13.46
CA PHE A 80 2.67 -5.49 12.09
C PHE A 80 4.11 -5.83 11.69
N SER A 81 4.29 -6.79 10.78
CA SER A 81 5.60 -7.16 10.23
C SER A 81 6.07 -6.26 9.08
N HIS A 82 5.17 -5.46 8.51
CA HIS A 82 5.43 -4.59 7.36
C HIS A 82 4.41 -3.44 7.28
N VAL A 83 4.70 -2.46 6.42
CA VAL A 83 3.98 -1.18 6.30
C VAL A 83 2.61 -1.32 5.62
N HIS A 84 2.22 -2.51 5.14
CA HIS A 84 0.97 -2.76 4.39
C HIS A 84 0.84 -1.96 3.09
N ASN A 85 1.97 -1.53 2.54
CA ASN A 85 2.09 -0.97 1.20
C ASN A 85 3.40 -1.50 0.60
N GLY A 86 3.33 -2.19 -0.54
CA GLY A 86 4.48 -2.85 -1.16
C GLY A 86 5.57 -1.86 -1.58
N PHE A 87 5.20 -0.69 -2.11
CA PHE A 87 6.15 0.35 -2.49
C PHE A 87 6.87 0.97 -1.29
N LEU A 88 6.15 1.29 -0.22
CA LEU A 88 6.78 1.79 1.01
C LEU A 88 7.64 0.71 1.68
N THR A 89 7.23 -0.56 1.60
CA THR A 89 8.04 -1.69 2.08
C THR A 89 9.35 -1.77 1.30
N ALA A 90 9.29 -1.73 -0.04
CA ALA A 90 10.47 -1.73 -0.89
C ALA A 90 11.36 -0.49 -0.67
N GLY A 91 10.74 0.66 -0.42
CA GLY A 91 11.43 1.90 -0.08
C GLY A 91 12.17 1.83 1.25
N ILE A 92 11.55 1.26 2.29
CA ILE A 92 12.24 1.06 3.57
C ILE A 92 13.35 0.02 3.43
N ASP A 93 13.14 -1.04 2.65
CA ASP A 93 14.11 -2.12 2.52
C ASP A 93 15.34 -1.72 1.71
N ALA A 94 15.15 -0.96 0.63
CA ALA A 94 16.17 -0.73 -0.39
C ALA A 94 16.13 0.69 -1.01
N GLY A 95 15.46 1.64 -0.36
CA GLY A 95 15.36 3.03 -0.83
C GLY A 95 14.70 3.16 -2.21
N VAL A 96 15.12 4.18 -2.95
CA VAL A 96 14.69 4.45 -4.32
C VAL A 96 15.03 3.30 -5.26
N VAL A 97 16.12 2.57 -4.99
CA VAL A 97 16.52 1.40 -5.79
C VAL A 97 15.48 0.30 -5.65
N GLY A 98 14.99 0.03 -4.44
CA GLY A 98 13.91 -0.91 -4.18
C GLY A 98 12.60 -0.53 -4.87
N ILE A 99 12.20 0.73 -4.75
CA ILE A 99 10.98 1.26 -5.40
C ILE A 99 11.08 1.14 -6.92
N ALA A 100 12.23 1.50 -7.50
CA ALA A 100 12.46 1.42 -8.93
C ALA A 100 12.44 -0.04 -9.42
N ALA A 101 13.12 -0.95 -8.72
CA ALA A 101 13.12 -2.37 -9.05
C ALA A 101 11.71 -2.97 -9.03
N LEU A 102 10.92 -2.64 -8.00
CA LEU A 102 9.53 -3.08 -7.91
C LEU A 102 8.66 -2.48 -9.02
N SER A 103 8.83 -1.19 -9.31
CA SER A 103 8.08 -0.51 -10.38
C SER A 103 8.39 -1.14 -11.75
N LEU A 104 9.66 -1.44 -12.03
CA LEU A 104 10.08 -2.13 -13.25
C LEU A 104 9.53 -3.55 -13.33
N LEU A 105 9.51 -4.28 -12.21
CA LEU A 105 8.91 -5.62 -12.15
C LEU A 105 7.42 -5.59 -12.51
N LEU A 106 6.68 -4.61 -11.99
CA LEU A 106 5.26 -4.42 -12.29
C LEU A 106 5.02 -3.90 -13.71
N LEU A 107 5.93 -3.10 -14.27
CA LEU A 107 5.85 -2.65 -15.66
C LEU A 107 6.18 -3.75 -16.69
N ALA A 108 6.98 -4.74 -16.34
CA ALA A 108 7.38 -5.82 -17.23
C ALA A 108 6.19 -6.53 -17.94
N PRO A 109 5.13 -6.99 -17.24
CA PRO A 109 3.97 -7.60 -17.89
C PRO A 109 3.19 -6.63 -18.79
N LEU A 110 3.14 -5.33 -18.45
CA LEU A 110 2.49 -4.31 -19.29
C LEU A 110 3.26 -4.10 -20.60
N ILE A 111 4.58 -3.96 -20.51
CA ILE A 111 5.46 -3.83 -21.70
C ILE A 111 5.37 -5.08 -22.56
N ALA A 112 5.40 -6.27 -21.97
CA ALA A 112 5.28 -7.53 -22.68
C ALA A 112 3.92 -7.67 -23.38
N ALA A 113 2.83 -7.27 -22.73
CA ALA A 113 1.50 -7.29 -23.32
C ALA A 113 1.38 -6.29 -24.48
N TRP A 114 1.91 -5.07 -24.34
CA TRP A 114 1.89 -4.05 -25.39
C TRP A 114 2.67 -4.42 -26.64
N LYS A 115 3.74 -5.21 -26.51
CA LYS A 115 4.55 -5.66 -27.65
C LYS A 115 3.89 -6.76 -28.50
N LYS A 116 2.76 -7.33 -28.07
CA LYS A 116 2.05 -8.36 -28.85
C LYS A 116 1.35 -7.75 -30.05
N GLU A 117 1.22 -8.55 -31.11
CA GLU A 117 0.40 -8.20 -32.27
C GLU A 117 -1.06 -7.95 -31.86
N PRO A 118 -1.76 -7.00 -32.51
CA PRO A 118 -3.17 -6.76 -32.25
C PRO A 118 -4.02 -8.03 -32.41
N GLY A 119 -4.79 -8.37 -31.38
CA GLY A 119 -5.69 -9.51 -31.40
C GLY A 119 -6.14 -9.96 -30.00
N PRO A 120 -7.02 -10.97 -29.89
CA PRO A 120 -7.60 -11.38 -28.61
C PRO A 120 -6.56 -11.76 -27.54
N GLY A 121 -5.43 -12.32 -27.96
CA GLY A 121 -4.32 -12.68 -27.06
C GLY A 121 -3.63 -11.46 -26.45
N ARG A 122 -3.56 -10.33 -27.17
CA ARG A 122 -3.03 -9.06 -26.65
C ARG A 122 -3.98 -8.48 -25.62
N ASP A 123 -5.27 -8.41 -25.92
CA ASP A 123 -6.27 -7.79 -25.06
C ASP A 123 -6.40 -8.52 -23.72
N LEU A 124 -6.38 -9.86 -23.74
CA LEU A 124 -6.31 -10.67 -22.52
C LEU A 124 -5.02 -10.38 -21.72
N SER A 125 -3.88 -10.30 -22.40
CA SER A 125 -2.59 -10.04 -21.72
C SER A 125 -2.56 -8.65 -21.08
N ILE A 126 -3.09 -7.63 -21.76
CA ILE A 126 -3.21 -6.27 -21.22
C ILE A 126 -4.15 -6.27 -20.01
N THR A 127 -5.29 -6.96 -20.09
CA THR A 127 -6.25 -7.05 -18.97
C THR A 127 -5.60 -7.69 -17.74
N LEU A 128 -4.89 -8.81 -17.91
CA LEU A 128 -4.19 -9.48 -16.82
C LEU A 128 -3.06 -8.61 -16.25
N ALA A 129 -2.29 -7.93 -17.11
CA ALA A 129 -1.23 -7.04 -16.67
C ALA A 129 -1.78 -5.83 -15.90
N LEU A 130 -2.88 -5.22 -16.35
CA LEU A 130 -3.55 -4.13 -15.64
C LEU A 130 -4.13 -4.60 -14.31
N LEU A 131 -4.75 -5.77 -14.26
CA LEU A 131 -5.27 -6.34 -13.03
C LEU A 131 -4.15 -6.57 -12.01
N LEU A 132 -3.07 -7.22 -12.42
CA LEU A 132 -1.90 -7.44 -11.57
C LEU A 132 -1.31 -6.13 -11.03
N THR A 133 -1.08 -5.15 -11.90
CA THR A 133 -0.42 -3.88 -11.54
C THR A 133 -1.30 -2.95 -10.70
N SER A 134 -2.61 -2.95 -10.91
CA SER A 134 -3.55 -2.12 -10.13
C SER A 134 -3.96 -2.75 -8.80
N SER A 135 -3.85 -4.07 -8.66
CA SER A 135 -4.18 -4.79 -7.41
C SER A 135 -3.02 -4.88 -6.41
N TYR A 136 -1.82 -4.45 -6.82
CA TYR A 136 -0.61 -4.51 -6.01
C TYR A 136 -0.58 -3.37 -4.97
#